data_AF-A0A7V9JIP0-F1
#
_entry.id   AF-A0A7V9JIP0-F1
#
_cell.length_a   1.000
_cell.length_b   1.000
_cell.length_c   1.000
_cell.angle_alpha   90.00
_cell.angle_beta   90.00
_cell.angle_gamma   90.00
#
_symmetry.space_group_name_H-M   'P 1'
#
loop_
_entity.id
_entity.type
_entity.pdbx_description
1 polymer ?
#
loop_
_entity_poly.entity_id
_entity_poly.type
_entity_poly.pdbx_seq_one_letter_code
_entity_poly.pdbx_strand_id
1 'polypeptide(L)' 'MKLTREPAGVGLADADILREAGWDDPAIHDAVQVIAYFNYINRVAEAVGIDPEPEWEE' A
#
# COMPACT_ATOMS: atom_id res chain seq x y z
N MET A 1 -5.32 -0.27 -5.41
CA MET A 1 -4.96 1.02 -6.04
C MET A 1 -5.57 2.24 -5.35
N LYS A 2 -6.82 2.21 -4.88
CA LYS A 2 -7.48 3.39 -4.28
C LYS A 2 -6.66 4.06 -3.16
N LEU A 3 -6.15 3.29 -2.20
CA LEU A 3 -5.31 3.80 -1.10
C LEU A 3 -4.00 4.46 -1.55
N THR A 4 -3.43 4.05 -2.69
CA THR A 4 -2.20 4.68 -3.24
C THR A 4 -2.50 5.97 -4.00
N ARG A 5 -3.59 6.00 -4.77
CA ARG A 5 -3.91 7.11 -5.69
C ARG A 5 -4.77 8.20 -5.06
N GLU A 6 -5.72 7.80 -4.22
CA GLU A 6 -6.76 8.65 -3.64
C GLU A 6 -6.97 8.30 -2.15
N PRO A 7 -5.93 8.40 -1.30
CA PRO A 7 -6.02 7.98 0.09
C PRO A 7 -7.11 8.70 0.88
N ALA A 8 -7.37 9.98 0.58
CA ALA A 8 -8.43 10.77 1.21
C ALA A 8 -9.85 10.27 0.88
N GLY A 9 -10.01 9.47 -0.19
CA GLY A 9 -11.27 8.85 -0.57
C GLY A 9 -11.48 7.44 -0.01
N VAL A 10 -10.53 6.91 0.77
CA VAL A 10 -10.66 5.60 1.42
C VAL A 10 -11.38 5.75 2.75
N GLY A 11 -12.37 4.88 3.00
CA GLY A 11 -13.13 4.89 4.25
C GLY A 11 -13.85 3.58 4.56
N LEU A 12 -14.81 3.63 5.47
CA LEU A 12 -15.54 2.44 5.97
C LEU A 12 -16.18 1.62 4.85
N ALA A 13 -16.76 2.28 3.83
CA ALA A 13 -17.37 1.58 2.70
C ALA A 13 -16.38 0.68 1.94
N ASP A 14 -15.10 1.07 1.86
CA ASP A 14 -14.09 0.22 1.22
C ASP A 14 -13.73 -0.99 2.11
N ALA A 15 -13.70 -0.80 3.43
CA ALA A 15 -13.50 -1.90 4.37
C ALA A 15 -14.68 -2.88 4.36
N ASP A 16 -15.92 -2.39 4.25
CA ASP A 16 -17.11 -3.23 4.16
C ASP A 16 -17.12 -4.09 2.91
N ILE A 17 -16.70 -3.55 1.75
CA ILE A 17 -16.51 -4.34 0.52
C ILE A 17 -15.52 -5.50 0.74
N LEU A 18 -14.43 -5.26 1.48
CA LEU A 18 -13.45 -6.31 1.79
C LEU A 18 -14.02 -7.36 2.75
N ARG A 19 -14.80 -6.94 3.76
CA ARG A 19 -15.51 -7.85 4.66
C ARG A 19 -16.52 -8.72 3.93
N GLU A 20 -17.28 -8.13 3.00
CA GLU A 20 -18.21 -8.86 2.13
C GLU A 20 -17.48 -9.88 1.24
N ALA A 21 -16.23 -9.59 0.87
CA ALA A 21 -15.34 -10.52 0.18
C ALA A 21 -14.67 -11.57 1.10
N GLY A 22 -15.01 -11.60 2.39
CA GLY A 22 -14.56 -12.59 3.36
C GLY A 22 -13.27 -12.25 4.09
N TRP A 23 -12.79 -10.99 4.01
CA TRP A 23 -11.63 -10.55 4.77
C TRP A 23 -12.02 -10.20 6.20
N ASP A 24 -11.15 -10.54 7.16
CA ASP A 24 -11.30 -10.08 8.53
C ASP A 24 -10.58 -8.74 8.76
N ASP A 25 -10.91 -8.07 9.86
CA ASP A 25 -10.33 -6.76 10.20
C ASP A 25 -8.79 -6.81 10.31
N PRO A 26 -8.16 -7.85 10.90
CA PRO A 26 -6.70 -8.01 10.85
C PRO A 26 -6.13 -8.04 9.43
N ALA A 27 -6.69 -8.83 8.50
CA ALA A 27 -6.21 -8.89 7.13
C ALA A 27 -6.36 -7.54 6.40
N ILE A 28 -7.45 -6.82 6.65
CA ILE A 28 -7.67 -5.48 6.09
C ILE A 28 -6.62 -4.51 6.63
N HIS A 29 -6.35 -4.55 7.94
CA HIS A 29 -5.33 -3.74 8.58
C HIS A 29 -3.93 -4.03 8.00
N ASP A 30 -3.57 -5.30 7.85
CA ASP A 30 -2.28 -5.71 7.29
C ASP A 30 -2.12 -5.19 5.86
N ALA A 31 -3.15 -5.28 5.02
CA ALA A 31 -3.13 -4.72 3.68
C ALA A 31 -2.93 -3.20 3.68
N VAL A 32 -3.60 -2.47 4.57
CA VAL A 32 -3.41 -1.01 4.72
C VAL A 32 -1.95 -0.71 5.11
N GLN A 33 -1.39 -1.45 6.06
CA GLN A 33 -0.01 -1.24 6.50
C GLN A 33 1.01 -1.51 5.39
N VAL A 34 0.87 -2.63 4.66
CA VAL A 34 1.77 -2.96 3.55
C VAL A 34 1.70 -1.91 2.45
N ILE A 35 0.49 -1.51 2.03
CA ILE A 35 0.31 -0.49 0.99
C ILE A 35 0.90 0.86 1.44
N ALA A 36 0.66 1.27 2.69
CA ALA A 36 1.19 2.52 3.23
C ALA A 36 2.72 2.49 3.35
N TYR A 37 3.29 1.37 3.79
CA TYR A 37 4.73 1.20 3.90
C TYR A 37 5.44 1.34 2.55
N PHE A 38 4.95 0.66 1.51
CA PHE A 38 5.52 0.79 0.17
C PHE A 38 5.35 2.20 -0.40
N ASN A 39 4.21 2.84 -0.15
CA ASN A 39 4.01 4.24 -0.51
C ASN A 39 5.06 5.16 0.14
N TYR A 40 5.41 4.93 1.40
CA TYR A 40 6.45 5.68 2.08
C TYR A 40 7.83 5.40 1.51
N ILE A 41 8.25 4.13 1.45
CA ILE A 41 9.62 3.77 1.05
C ILE A 41 9.91 4.15 -0.41
N ASN A 42 8.93 4.00 -1.31
CA ASN A 42 9.09 4.38 -2.71
C ASN A 42 9.33 5.89 -2.85
N ARG A 43 8.58 6.72 -2.11
CA ARG A 43 8.77 8.18 -2.11
C ARG A 43 10.13 8.57 -1.55
N VAL A 44 10.62 7.88 -0.52
CA VAL A 44 11.96 8.10 0.02
C VAL A 44 13.01 7.77 -1.04
N ALA A 45 12.96 6.55 -1.61
CA ALA A 45 13.91 6.09 -2.62
C ALA A 45 13.97 6.99 -3.85
N GLU A 46 12.80 7.39 -4.38
CA GLU A 46 12.69 8.33 -5.50
C GLU A 46 13.27 9.70 -5.16
N ALA A 47 13.00 10.23 -3.96
CA ALA A 47 13.47 11.56 -3.56
C ALA A 47 14.98 11.64 -3.37
N VAL A 48 15.63 10.54 -2.97
CA VAL A 48 17.09 10.49 -2.81
C VAL A 48 17.83 9.98 -4.06
N GLY A 49 17.11 9.48 -5.06
CA GLY A 49 17.69 8.97 -6.30
C GLY A 49 18.48 7.67 -6.09
N ILE A 50 17.98 6.76 -5.25
CA ILE A 50 18.60 5.44 -5.09
C ILE A 50 18.35 4.63 -6.36
N ASP A 51 19.43 4.19 -6.99
CA ASP A 51 19.39 3.20 -8.07
C ASP A 51 19.01 1.82 -7.53
N PRO A 52 18.45 0.93 -8.37
CA PRO A 52 18.22 -0.47 -7.98
C PRO A 52 19.50 -1.12 -7.45
N GLU A 53 19.36 -2.10 -6.56
CA GLU A 53 20.53 -2.86 -6.12
C GLU A 53 21.18 -3.56 -7.34
N PRO A 54 22.52 -3.51 -7.49
CA PRO A 54 23.21 -4.07 -8.65
C PRO A 54 22.92 -5.55 -8.91
N GLU A 55 22.60 -6.31 -7.86
CA GLU A 55 22.20 -7.72 -7.93
C GLU A 55 20.83 -7.96 -8.58
N TRP A 56 20.03 -6.92 -8.85
CA TRP A 56 18.71 -7.04 -9.49
C TRP A 56 18.76 -6.85 -11.02
N GLU A 57 19.94 -6.62 -11.62
CA GLU A 57 20.13 -6.41 -13.07
C GLU A 57 20.42 -7.69 -13.89
N GLU A 58 20.00 -8.89 -13.45
CA GLU A 58 20.06 -10.11 -14.29
C GLU A 58 19.04 -10.12 -15.45
#